data_AF-A0A830ET64-F1
#
_entry.id   AF-A0A830ET64-F1
#
_cell.length_a   1.000
_cell.length_b   1.000
_cell.length_c   1.000
_cell.angle_alpha   90.00
_cell.angle_beta   90.00
_cell.angle_gamma   90.00
#
_symmetry.space_group_name_H-M   'P 1'
#
loop_
_entity.id
_entity.type
_entity.pdbx_description
1 polymer ?
#
loop_
_entity_poly.entity_id
_entity_poly.type
_entity_poly.pdbx_seq_one_letter_code
_entity_poly.pdbx_strand_id
1 'polypeptide(L)'
;MSDECRGQSEVVGAVLLLGLTLLVTGVVVGVAVGPVGEGQQRAATTNAEDVMTLFDSRAALVALGRTDRQTVDLGNPGEGQYAVNDSAGWIRLRHLNYSGGGRTADVLNETLGTVTYTNGDTRIAYQGGGVWRSDGQGTPVLLSPPEFHYQSQTLTLPVVAVSDAPDARTGTRRATITPLAINRARYPNRSTFYPNGSHRYLNPISNGTVVLDVHSRYAEGWAEYFRDQSDGQVTVHPNGTVSLALATPGAQGQLSLSDGRIAMRGLSNGHALTDLNTTVAPGKRERFASLKWSLYAQSGSEEFEIAVPTQGGGQVKCDDGSPSQSTLPAWIYYSNGRTYESWSGNFSVQCVSGAPVLEMDATANRSFEYASDPTLNYFSTTGSFAGDVTFDAHDADGTTTFSEGDTNASRFLAQHYAALISDDGTLTLRTYDQSGSVSLRESSAYVRYETGGNVVTYIHATRNEVRVRLA
;
A
#
# COMPACT_ATOMS: atom_id res chain seq x y z
N MET A 1 9.01 -76.03 -79.84
CA MET A 1 8.23 -76.24 -78.60
C MET A 1 9.25 -76.17 -77.48
N SER A 2 9.53 -74.96 -76.99
CA SER A 2 8.99 -74.38 -75.75
C SER A 2 9.57 -75.05 -74.50
N ASP A 3 10.54 -74.40 -73.87
CA ASP A 3 10.38 -74.05 -72.46
C ASP A 3 11.19 -72.80 -72.08
N GLU A 4 10.47 -71.84 -71.54
CA GLU A 4 10.93 -70.55 -71.04
C GLU A 4 11.44 -70.68 -69.59
N CYS A 5 12.42 -69.83 -69.26
CA CYS A 5 12.54 -69.11 -68.00
C CYS A 5 12.66 -69.90 -66.67
N ARG A 6 13.89 -70.31 -66.31
CA ARG A 6 14.34 -70.37 -64.89
C ARG A 6 15.80 -69.93 -64.76
N GLY A 7 16.05 -68.63 -64.91
CA GLY A 7 17.38 -68.05 -64.67
C GLY A 7 17.39 -66.54 -64.39
N GLN A 8 16.22 -65.88 -64.42
CA GLN A 8 16.09 -64.45 -64.14
C GLN A 8 15.78 -64.16 -62.66
N SER A 9 15.30 -65.15 -61.89
CA SER A 9 14.80 -64.89 -60.53
C SER A 9 15.91 -64.67 -59.49
N GLU A 10 17.11 -65.22 -59.68
CA GLU A 10 18.22 -65.07 -58.74
C GLU A 10 18.92 -63.71 -58.91
N VAL A 11 19.08 -63.26 -60.16
CA VAL A 11 19.68 -61.96 -60.48
C VAL A 11 18.75 -60.81 -60.12
N VAL A 12 17.45 -60.94 -60.40
CA VAL A 12 16.44 -59.93 -60.02
C VAL A 12 16.30 -59.85 -58.50
N GLY A 13 16.39 -60.97 -57.77
CA GLY A 13 16.36 -61.00 -56.31
C GLY A 13 17.57 -60.29 -55.67
N ALA A 14 18.77 -60.52 -56.19
CA ALA A 14 19.99 -59.86 -55.70
C ALA A 14 20.00 -58.35 -55.98
N VAL A 15 19.53 -57.92 -57.16
CA VAL A 15 19.41 -56.49 -57.51
C VAL A 15 18.33 -55.80 -56.68
N LEU A 16 17.20 -56.45 -56.41
CA LEU A 16 16.14 -55.92 -55.54
C LEU A 16 16.61 -55.82 -54.09
N LEU A 17 17.36 -56.79 -53.58
CA LEU A 17 17.92 -56.72 -52.22
C LEU A 17 18.97 -55.63 -52.10
N LEU A 18 19.87 -55.47 -53.08
CA LEU A 18 20.84 -54.36 -53.11
C LEU A 18 20.14 -53.00 -53.21
N GLY A 19 19.13 -52.88 -54.07
CA GLY A 19 18.30 -51.69 -54.20
C GLY A 19 17.51 -51.36 -52.94
N LEU A 20 16.95 -52.37 -52.26
CA LEU A 20 16.26 -52.21 -50.98
C LEU A 20 17.24 -51.87 -49.86
N THR A 21 18.43 -52.47 -49.79
CA THR A 21 19.45 -52.08 -48.81
C THR A 21 19.95 -50.67 -49.07
N LEU A 22 20.11 -50.23 -50.32
CA LEU A 22 20.48 -48.84 -50.64
C LEU A 22 19.32 -47.87 -50.37
N LEU A 23 18.06 -48.28 -50.52
CA LEU A 23 16.89 -47.51 -50.10
C LEU A 23 16.78 -47.43 -48.58
N VAL A 24 16.97 -48.54 -47.86
CA VAL A 24 16.88 -48.59 -46.39
C VAL A 24 18.06 -47.88 -45.74
N THR A 25 19.27 -47.98 -46.30
CA THR A 25 20.46 -47.27 -45.80
C THR A 25 20.49 -45.81 -46.28
N GLY A 26 19.94 -45.52 -47.46
CA GLY A 26 19.81 -44.17 -48.02
C GLY A 26 18.69 -43.34 -47.37
N VAL A 27 17.65 -43.97 -46.83
CA VAL A 27 16.55 -43.30 -46.11
C VAL A 27 16.91 -42.96 -44.66
N VAL A 28 18.04 -43.45 -44.13
CA VAL A 28 18.51 -43.09 -42.77
C VAL A 28 19.44 -41.87 -42.75
N VAL A 29 19.77 -41.28 -43.91
CA VAL A 29 20.51 -40.01 -43.98
C VAL A 29 19.69 -38.97 -44.73
N GLY A 30 18.60 -38.53 -44.11
CA GLY A 30 17.70 -37.55 -44.73
C GLY A 30 16.72 -36.82 -43.83
N VAL A 31 16.75 -37.01 -42.50
CA VAL A 31 15.97 -36.22 -41.54
C VAL A 31 16.80 -36.02 -40.25
N ALA A 32 17.82 -35.17 -40.31
CA ALA A 32 18.56 -34.73 -39.11
C ALA A 32 19.23 -33.36 -39.29
N VAL A 33 18.60 -32.45 -40.05
CA VAL A 33 19.11 -31.07 -40.20
C VAL A 33 17.97 -30.08 -39.99
N GLY A 34 17.61 -29.91 -38.71
CA GLY A 34 16.73 -28.86 -38.15
C GLY A 34 15.83 -29.34 -37.00
N PRO A 35 15.99 -28.86 -35.73
CA PRO A 35 17.13 -28.18 -35.13
C PRO A 35 17.52 -28.82 -33.77
N VAL A 36 18.57 -29.65 -33.74
CA VAL A 36 19.19 -30.11 -32.48
C VAL A 36 19.67 -28.92 -31.62
N GLY A 37 19.94 -27.77 -32.25
CA GLY A 37 20.29 -26.51 -31.58
C GLY A 37 19.16 -25.88 -30.75
N GLU A 38 17.90 -25.87 -31.21
CA GLU A 38 16.79 -25.25 -30.45
C GLU A 38 16.47 -26.02 -29.17
N GLY A 39 16.56 -27.35 -29.20
CA GLY A 39 16.41 -28.20 -28.01
C GLY A 39 17.52 -27.96 -26.99
N GLN A 40 18.76 -27.81 -27.45
CA GLN A 40 19.90 -27.47 -26.59
C GLN A 40 19.77 -26.06 -26.00
N GLN A 41 19.27 -25.10 -26.78
CA GLN A 41 19.09 -23.72 -26.34
C GLN A 41 18.00 -23.60 -25.26
N ARG A 42 16.85 -24.25 -25.44
CA ARG A 42 15.81 -24.30 -24.40
C ARG A 42 16.31 -24.97 -23.12
N ALA A 43 17.04 -26.07 -23.24
CA ALA A 43 17.60 -26.76 -22.07
C ALA A 43 18.62 -25.88 -21.30
N ALA A 44 19.46 -25.12 -22.01
CA ALA A 44 20.39 -24.18 -21.38
C ALA A 44 19.66 -23.05 -20.66
N THR A 45 18.61 -22.48 -21.26
CA THR A 45 17.80 -21.43 -20.62
C THR A 45 17.09 -21.95 -19.37
N THR A 46 16.40 -23.09 -19.44
CA THR A 46 15.74 -23.69 -18.28
C THR A 46 16.75 -24.02 -17.17
N ASN A 47 17.92 -24.56 -17.52
CA ASN A 47 18.97 -24.79 -16.53
C ASN A 47 19.44 -23.49 -15.87
N ALA A 48 19.57 -22.40 -16.64
CA ALA A 48 19.91 -21.09 -16.09
C ALA A 48 18.82 -20.54 -15.16
N GLU A 49 17.54 -20.80 -15.41
CA GLU A 49 16.44 -20.41 -14.51
C GLU A 49 16.58 -21.11 -13.14
N ASP A 50 16.79 -22.44 -13.15
CA ASP A 50 16.97 -23.24 -11.94
C ASP A 50 18.22 -22.81 -11.15
N VAL A 51 19.35 -22.63 -11.85
CA VAL A 51 20.62 -22.21 -11.27
C VAL A 51 20.54 -20.82 -10.67
N MET A 52 19.85 -19.88 -11.34
CA MET A 52 19.70 -18.51 -10.85
C MET A 52 18.76 -18.44 -9.64
N THR A 53 17.74 -19.29 -9.58
CA THR A 53 16.89 -19.46 -8.39
C THR A 53 17.68 -20.05 -7.22
N LEU A 54 18.53 -21.05 -7.48
CA LEU A 54 19.47 -21.55 -6.47
C LEU A 54 20.46 -20.46 -6.03
N PHE A 55 20.96 -19.65 -6.97
CA PHE A 55 21.86 -18.54 -6.67
C PHE A 55 21.22 -17.55 -5.70
N ASP A 56 19.97 -17.17 -5.94
CA ASP A 56 19.20 -16.31 -5.04
C ASP A 56 19.14 -16.87 -3.61
N SER A 57 18.71 -18.13 -3.45
CA SER A 57 18.68 -18.80 -2.15
C SER A 57 20.04 -18.75 -1.42
N ARG A 58 21.15 -18.94 -2.15
CA ARG A 58 22.51 -18.84 -1.59
C ARG A 58 22.91 -17.40 -1.27
N ALA A 59 22.51 -16.45 -2.09
CA ALA A 59 22.76 -15.03 -1.87
C ALA A 59 22.04 -14.56 -0.61
N ALA A 60 20.80 -14.98 -0.39
CA ALA A 60 20.04 -14.68 0.83
C ALA A 60 20.74 -15.21 2.10
N LEU A 61 21.27 -16.45 2.08
CA LEU A 61 22.04 -16.99 3.22
C LEU A 61 23.27 -16.15 3.56
N VAL A 62 23.96 -15.59 2.57
CA VAL A 62 25.12 -14.72 2.80
C VAL A 62 24.68 -13.33 3.25
N ALA A 63 23.73 -12.72 2.55
CA ALA A 63 23.23 -11.38 2.79
C ALA A 63 22.60 -11.24 4.19
N LEU A 64 21.94 -12.28 4.68
CA LEU A 64 21.32 -12.33 6.00
C LEU A 64 22.29 -12.79 7.11
N GLY A 65 23.56 -13.03 6.78
CA GLY A 65 24.60 -13.41 7.75
C GLY A 65 24.50 -14.83 8.29
N ARG A 66 23.85 -15.74 7.57
CA ARG A 66 23.81 -17.17 7.93
C ARG A 66 25.11 -17.88 7.60
N THR A 67 25.84 -17.40 6.57
CA THR A 67 27.13 -17.95 6.15
C THR A 67 28.04 -16.86 5.59
N ASP A 68 29.37 -16.99 5.73
CA ASP A 68 30.34 -16.00 5.23
C ASP A 68 30.72 -16.19 3.75
N ARG A 69 30.31 -17.31 3.15
CA ARG A 69 30.60 -17.62 1.75
C ARG A 69 29.65 -18.68 1.24
N GLN A 70 29.18 -18.51 0.00
CA GLN A 70 28.54 -19.56 -0.77
C GLN A 70 29.15 -19.67 -2.17
N THR A 71 29.02 -20.84 -2.77
CA THR A 71 29.46 -21.11 -4.14
C THR A 71 28.34 -21.82 -4.88
N VAL A 72 28.08 -21.39 -6.10
CA VAL A 72 27.07 -21.95 -7.00
C VAL A 72 27.77 -22.40 -8.26
N ASP A 73 27.52 -23.64 -8.67
CA ASP A 73 27.89 -24.13 -9.99
C ASP A 73 26.87 -23.58 -10.98
N LEU A 74 27.34 -22.75 -11.92
CA LEU A 74 26.51 -22.12 -12.92
C LEU A 74 26.23 -23.03 -14.12
N GLY A 75 26.82 -24.23 -14.14
CA GLY A 75 26.66 -25.16 -15.25
C GLY A 75 27.34 -24.69 -16.53
N ASN A 76 26.96 -25.31 -17.64
CA ASN A 76 27.43 -24.91 -18.97
C ASN A 76 26.46 -23.87 -19.53
N PRO A 77 26.90 -22.62 -19.81
CA PRO A 77 26.00 -21.59 -20.32
C PRO A 77 25.52 -21.86 -21.77
N GLY A 78 26.07 -22.87 -22.46
CA GLY A 78 25.80 -23.13 -23.86
C GLY A 78 26.35 -21.99 -24.72
N GLU A 79 25.50 -21.40 -25.56
CA GLU A 79 25.81 -20.19 -26.32
C GLU A 79 25.60 -18.90 -25.52
N GLY A 80 25.09 -19.00 -24.28
CA GLY A 80 24.86 -17.85 -23.41
C GLY A 80 26.11 -17.41 -22.63
N GLN A 81 25.93 -16.37 -21.81
CA GLN A 81 26.99 -15.84 -20.95
C GLN A 81 26.46 -15.32 -19.62
N TYR A 82 27.30 -15.42 -18.58
CA TYR A 82 27.04 -14.83 -17.26
C TYR A 82 27.81 -13.51 -17.10
N ALA A 83 27.18 -12.52 -16.48
CA ALA A 83 27.81 -11.24 -16.17
C ALA A 83 27.34 -10.72 -14.81
N VAL A 84 28.19 -9.93 -14.17
CA VAL A 84 27.85 -9.15 -12.97
C VAL A 84 27.94 -7.68 -13.33
N ASN A 85 26.99 -6.88 -12.87
CA ASN A 85 27.01 -5.42 -12.99
C ASN A 85 26.54 -4.85 -11.65
N ASP A 86 27.34 -4.05 -10.97
CA ASP A 86 27.05 -3.49 -9.64
C ASP A 86 26.22 -2.20 -9.66
N SER A 87 25.90 -1.69 -10.85
CA SER A 87 25.14 -0.45 -11.07
C SER A 87 24.08 -0.65 -12.17
N ALA A 88 23.08 -1.46 -11.85
CA ALA A 88 22.02 -1.89 -12.78
C ALA A 88 20.61 -1.41 -12.37
N GLY A 89 20.53 -0.46 -11.43
CA GLY A 89 19.27 0.07 -10.91
C GLY A 89 19.47 0.67 -9.51
N TRP A 90 18.36 1.04 -8.88
CA TRP A 90 18.37 1.49 -7.49
C TRP A 90 17.01 1.24 -6.84
N ILE A 91 17.01 1.15 -5.51
CA ILE A 91 15.82 1.08 -4.67
C ILE A 91 15.86 2.18 -3.62
N ARG A 92 14.74 2.88 -3.43
CA ARG A 92 14.64 4.01 -2.52
C ARG A 92 13.36 3.93 -1.71
N LEU A 93 13.50 4.01 -0.39
CA LEU A 93 12.38 4.15 0.53
C LEU A 93 12.30 5.61 0.99
N ARG A 94 11.19 6.26 0.70
CA ARG A 94 10.92 7.66 1.07
C ARG A 94 9.76 7.73 2.04
N HIS A 95 9.85 8.67 2.99
CA HIS A 95 8.75 9.05 3.84
C HIS A 95 8.32 10.48 3.48
N LEU A 96 7.27 10.59 2.67
CA LEU A 96 6.71 11.86 2.20
C LEU A 96 5.86 12.48 3.30
N ASN A 97 5.95 13.79 3.49
CA ASN A 97 5.17 14.54 4.48
C ASN A 97 5.20 13.95 5.91
N TYR A 98 6.36 13.43 6.35
CA TYR A 98 6.53 12.78 7.65
C TYR A 98 6.25 13.71 8.85
N SER A 99 6.32 15.03 8.64
CA SER A 99 6.10 16.04 9.68
C SER A 99 4.77 16.78 9.55
N GLY A 100 3.89 16.41 8.61
CA GLY A 100 2.66 17.15 8.29
C GLY A 100 2.86 18.48 7.55
N GLY A 101 4.10 18.95 7.37
CA GLY A 101 4.47 20.22 6.72
C GLY A 101 5.00 20.11 5.29
N GLY A 102 4.67 19.03 4.57
CA GLY A 102 5.07 18.78 3.18
C GLY A 102 6.51 18.30 2.97
N ARG A 103 7.27 18.02 4.04
CA ARG A 103 8.69 17.61 3.96
C ARG A 103 8.85 16.13 3.68
N THR A 104 9.87 15.77 2.89
CA THR A 104 10.21 14.39 2.56
C THR A 104 11.53 13.96 3.19
N ALA A 105 11.65 12.69 3.56
CA ALA A 105 12.90 12.09 3.99
C ALA A 105 13.22 10.84 3.15
N ASP A 106 14.46 10.72 2.69
CA ASP A 106 14.98 9.49 2.12
C ASP A 106 15.45 8.57 3.27
N VAL A 107 14.69 7.51 3.54
CA VAL A 107 14.97 6.54 4.61
C VAL A 107 16.06 5.56 4.18
N LEU A 108 15.97 5.11 2.94
CA LEU A 108 16.91 4.19 2.31
C LEU A 108 17.08 4.61 0.84
N ASN A 109 18.30 4.57 0.33
CA ASN A 109 18.60 4.79 -1.08
C ASN A 109 19.82 3.93 -1.42
N GLU A 110 19.62 2.86 -2.20
CA GLU A 110 20.64 1.84 -2.46
C GLU A 110 20.72 1.54 -3.95
N THR A 111 21.94 1.49 -4.47
CA THR A 111 22.20 1.01 -5.82
C THR A 111 21.98 -0.50 -5.88
N LEU A 112 21.34 -0.98 -6.94
CA LEU A 112 21.11 -2.40 -7.18
C LEU A 112 21.99 -2.90 -8.31
N GLY A 113 22.91 -3.80 -7.98
CA GLY A 113 23.57 -4.63 -9.00
C GLY A 113 22.72 -5.82 -9.46
N THR A 114 23.23 -6.51 -10.47
CA THR A 114 22.64 -7.69 -11.10
C THR A 114 23.68 -8.78 -11.31
N VAL A 115 23.24 -10.04 -11.26
CA VAL A 115 23.92 -11.18 -11.87
C VAL A 115 23.02 -11.70 -12.96
N THR A 116 23.51 -11.79 -14.20
CA THR A 116 22.65 -12.08 -15.35
C THR A 116 23.19 -13.17 -16.24
N TYR A 117 22.31 -14.05 -16.69
CA TYR A 117 22.49 -14.92 -17.85
C TYR A 117 21.83 -14.26 -19.06
N THR A 118 22.49 -14.29 -20.22
CA THR A 118 21.91 -13.85 -21.49
C THR A 118 22.16 -14.86 -22.60
N ASN A 119 21.13 -15.17 -23.37
CA ASN A 119 21.19 -16.01 -24.57
C ASN A 119 20.17 -15.50 -25.59
N GLY A 120 20.64 -14.89 -26.68
CA GLY A 120 19.77 -14.18 -27.63
C GLY A 120 18.99 -13.06 -26.93
N ASP A 121 17.67 -13.05 -27.11
CA ASP A 121 16.75 -12.09 -26.47
C ASP A 121 16.40 -12.47 -25.02
N THR A 122 16.65 -13.72 -24.62
CA THR A 122 16.37 -14.17 -23.25
C THR A 122 17.44 -13.71 -22.27
N ARG A 123 16.99 -13.09 -21.19
CA ARG A 123 17.78 -12.62 -20.06
C ARG A 123 17.17 -13.11 -18.76
N ILE A 124 17.98 -13.76 -17.93
CA ILE A 124 17.60 -14.16 -16.57
C ILE A 124 18.50 -13.37 -15.62
N ALA A 125 17.92 -12.69 -14.64
CA ALA A 125 18.66 -11.77 -13.80
C ALA A 125 18.24 -11.83 -12.34
N TYR A 126 19.22 -12.03 -11.47
CA TYR A 126 19.10 -11.74 -10.06
C TYR A 126 19.27 -10.25 -9.82
N GLN A 127 18.31 -9.59 -9.16
CA GLN A 127 18.40 -8.19 -8.73
C GLN A 127 17.56 -7.95 -7.47
N GLY A 128 18.15 -7.28 -6.46
CA GLY A 128 17.40 -6.83 -5.29
C GLY A 128 16.79 -7.98 -4.46
N GLY A 129 17.32 -9.19 -4.56
CA GLY A 129 16.79 -10.40 -3.93
C GLY A 129 15.77 -11.17 -4.77
N GLY A 130 15.38 -10.69 -5.95
CA GLY A 130 14.46 -11.41 -6.86
C GLY A 130 15.18 -11.92 -8.11
N VAL A 131 14.60 -12.94 -8.75
CA VAL A 131 15.05 -13.48 -10.05
C VAL A 131 13.99 -13.23 -11.11
N TRP A 132 14.39 -12.57 -12.19
CA TRP A 132 13.50 -12.13 -13.26
C TRP A 132 13.93 -12.75 -14.58
N ARG A 133 12.97 -13.18 -15.39
CA ARG A 133 13.16 -13.55 -16.80
C ARG A 133 12.56 -12.49 -17.70
N SER A 134 13.28 -12.12 -18.75
CA SER A 134 12.75 -11.30 -19.84
C SER A 134 13.20 -11.90 -21.17
N ASP A 135 12.31 -11.99 -22.15
CA ASP A 135 12.59 -12.52 -23.48
C ASP A 135 12.66 -11.41 -24.54
N GLY A 136 13.08 -10.20 -24.14
CA GLY A 136 13.23 -9.02 -25.01
C GLY A 136 11.91 -8.33 -25.39
N GLN A 137 10.78 -9.03 -25.31
CA GLN A 137 9.43 -8.49 -25.46
C GLN A 137 8.54 -8.92 -24.29
N GLY A 138 7.54 -8.11 -23.99
CA GLY A 138 6.58 -8.38 -22.91
C GLY A 138 7.10 -8.09 -21.50
N THR A 139 6.23 -8.33 -20.53
CA THR A 139 6.51 -8.07 -19.11
C THR A 139 7.46 -9.12 -18.54
N PRO A 140 8.52 -8.72 -17.80
CA PRO A 140 9.42 -9.65 -17.16
C PRO A 140 8.70 -10.56 -16.16
N VAL A 141 8.95 -11.86 -16.25
CA VAL A 141 8.34 -12.89 -15.40
C VAL A 141 9.17 -13.09 -14.14
N LEU A 142 8.49 -13.15 -12.99
CA LEU A 142 9.10 -13.47 -11.71
C LEU A 142 9.37 -14.98 -11.60
N LEU A 143 10.64 -15.35 -11.37
CA LEU A 143 11.05 -16.74 -11.13
C LEU A 143 11.27 -17.03 -9.64
N SER A 144 11.85 -16.07 -8.90
CA SER A 144 12.06 -16.14 -7.45
C SER A 144 11.74 -14.78 -6.81
N PRO A 145 10.89 -14.73 -5.77
CA PRO A 145 10.44 -13.47 -5.18
C PRO A 145 11.56 -12.76 -4.40
N PRO A 146 11.63 -11.42 -4.47
CA PRO A 146 12.48 -10.65 -3.57
C PRO A 146 11.99 -10.73 -2.13
N GLU A 147 12.92 -10.53 -1.19
CA GLU A 147 12.62 -10.46 0.24
C GLU A 147 11.93 -9.13 0.59
N PHE A 148 10.64 -9.05 0.25
CA PHE A 148 9.72 -7.95 0.55
C PHE A 148 8.47 -8.57 1.17
N HIS A 149 8.10 -8.10 2.35
CA HIS A 149 6.87 -8.53 2.99
C HIS A 149 6.08 -7.33 3.48
N TYR A 150 4.81 -7.29 3.12
CA TYR A 150 3.86 -6.34 3.67
C TYR A 150 2.69 -7.13 4.26
N GLN A 151 2.59 -7.13 5.59
CA GLN A 151 1.55 -7.84 6.33
C GLN A 151 1.19 -7.07 7.59
N SER A 152 -0.09 -7.00 7.94
CA SER A 152 -0.58 -6.38 9.17
C SER A 152 0.03 -4.99 9.41
N GLN A 153 0.01 -4.14 8.37
CA GLN A 153 0.56 -2.78 8.38
C GLN A 153 2.07 -2.68 8.66
N THR A 154 2.80 -3.78 8.49
CA THR A 154 4.24 -3.84 8.67
C THR A 154 4.92 -4.05 7.34
N LEU A 155 5.75 -3.09 6.92
CA LEU A 155 6.64 -3.22 5.76
C LEU A 155 8.00 -3.77 6.22
N THR A 156 8.35 -4.96 5.78
CA THR A 156 9.67 -5.58 5.99
C THR A 156 10.42 -5.60 4.67
N LEU A 157 11.57 -4.93 4.63
CA LEU A 157 12.37 -4.66 3.43
C LEU A 157 13.88 -4.89 3.70
N PRO A 158 14.34 -6.15 3.73
CA PRO A 158 15.76 -6.49 3.67
C PRO A 158 16.30 -6.38 2.23
N VAL A 159 16.84 -5.21 1.89
CA VAL A 159 17.42 -4.99 0.56
C VAL A 159 18.72 -5.79 0.42
N VAL A 160 18.81 -6.65 -0.60
CA VAL A 160 20.04 -7.37 -0.97
C VAL A 160 20.63 -6.79 -2.26
N ALA A 161 21.73 -6.06 -2.13
CA ALA A 161 22.44 -5.44 -3.25
C ALA A 161 23.71 -6.22 -3.64
N VAL A 162 23.93 -6.39 -4.95
CA VAL A 162 25.22 -6.82 -5.50
C VAL A 162 26.05 -5.55 -5.72
N SER A 163 27.14 -5.39 -4.96
CA SER A 163 27.87 -4.10 -4.90
C SER A 163 29.33 -4.17 -5.38
N ASP A 164 29.76 -5.28 -5.99
CA ASP A 164 31.10 -5.44 -6.53
C ASP A 164 31.08 -6.41 -7.72
N ALA A 165 31.40 -5.88 -8.92
CA ALA A 165 31.34 -6.57 -10.20
C ALA A 165 32.70 -6.65 -10.92
N PRO A 166 33.50 -7.69 -10.67
CA PRO A 166 34.76 -7.90 -11.40
C PRO A 166 34.49 -8.50 -12.78
N ASP A 167 34.15 -7.63 -13.75
CA ASP A 167 33.99 -7.83 -15.20
C ASP A 167 33.13 -9.02 -15.70
N ALA A 168 32.54 -8.84 -16.89
CA ALA A 168 31.86 -9.93 -17.61
C ALA A 168 32.86 -11.02 -18.05
N ARG A 169 32.48 -12.29 -17.93
CA ARG A 169 33.33 -13.42 -18.33
C ARG A 169 32.53 -14.46 -19.12
N THR A 170 33.07 -14.86 -20.26
CA THR A 170 32.54 -15.97 -21.05
C THR A 170 33.09 -17.30 -20.55
N GLY A 171 32.28 -18.36 -20.61
CA GLY A 171 32.69 -19.72 -20.17
C GLY A 171 32.79 -19.91 -18.64
N THR A 172 32.31 -18.95 -17.85
CA THR A 172 32.20 -19.07 -16.39
C THR A 172 31.30 -20.24 -16.00
N ARG A 173 31.75 -21.02 -15.02
CA ARG A 173 30.97 -22.15 -14.45
C ARG A 173 30.73 -22.02 -12.97
N ARG A 174 31.25 -20.98 -12.32
CA ARG A 174 31.12 -20.83 -10.87
C ARG A 174 30.88 -19.39 -10.47
N ALA A 175 29.89 -19.18 -9.60
CA ALA A 175 29.71 -17.93 -8.87
C ALA A 175 30.11 -18.13 -7.41
N THR A 176 30.93 -17.23 -6.87
CA THR A 176 31.24 -17.17 -5.43
C THR A 176 30.64 -15.90 -4.84
N ILE A 177 29.89 -16.07 -3.75
CA ILE A 177 29.18 -15.00 -3.05
C ILE A 177 29.84 -14.80 -1.68
N THR A 178 30.15 -13.55 -1.34
CA THR A 178 30.74 -13.17 -0.04
C THR A 178 30.10 -11.87 0.47
N PRO A 179 29.93 -11.69 1.79
CA PRO A 179 29.30 -10.50 2.32
C PRO A 179 30.23 -9.28 2.25
N LEU A 180 29.63 -8.11 2.05
CA LEU A 180 30.26 -6.80 2.20
C LEU A 180 29.64 -6.02 3.36
N ALA A 181 28.33 -6.13 3.51
CA ALA A 181 27.56 -5.57 4.62
C ALA A 181 26.38 -6.48 4.93
N ILE A 182 26.10 -6.71 6.20
CA ILE A 182 24.98 -7.55 6.65
C ILE A 182 24.18 -6.78 7.70
N ASN A 183 22.84 -6.87 7.63
CA ASN A 183 21.90 -6.37 8.62
C ASN A 183 22.14 -4.91 9.05
N ARG A 184 22.54 -4.04 8.11
CA ARG A 184 22.68 -2.61 8.41
C ARG A 184 21.30 -1.98 8.51
N ALA A 185 20.83 -1.77 9.73
CA ALA A 185 19.52 -1.17 9.99
C ALA A 185 19.39 0.24 9.39
N ARG A 186 18.35 0.44 8.56
CA ARG A 186 17.96 1.74 8.01
C ARG A 186 16.68 2.24 8.68
N TYR A 187 15.77 1.34 9.02
CA TYR A 187 14.59 1.67 9.82
C TYR A 187 14.11 0.45 10.64
N PRO A 188 13.73 0.62 11.91
CA PRO A 188 13.99 1.79 12.75
C PRO A 188 15.50 1.96 12.99
N ASN A 189 15.95 3.19 13.21
CA ASN A 189 17.33 3.49 13.57
C ASN A 189 17.39 4.63 14.59
N ARG A 190 17.65 4.28 15.86
CA ARG A 190 17.70 5.24 16.98
C ARG A 190 18.79 6.29 16.83
N SER A 191 19.84 6.03 16.07
CA SER A 191 20.94 6.97 15.86
C SER A 191 20.69 7.97 14.73
N THR A 192 19.61 7.77 13.96
CA THR A 192 19.28 8.62 12.80
C THR A 192 18.04 9.45 13.08
N PHE A 193 18.08 10.69 12.62
CA PHE A 193 16.97 11.64 12.70
C PHE A 193 16.39 11.92 11.32
N TYR A 194 15.12 12.24 11.28
CA TYR A 194 14.52 12.90 10.13
C TYR A 194 15.21 14.25 9.88
N PRO A 195 15.16 14.77 8.62
CA PRO A 195 15.82 16.03 8.26
C PRO A 195 15.43 17.25 9.12
N ASN A 196 14.29 17.23 9.81
CA ASN A 196 13.90 18.30 10.74
C ASN A 196 14.67 18.27 12.08
N GLY A 197 15.44 17.22 12.36
CA GLY A 197 16.26 17.05 13.56
C GLY A 197 15.49 16.71 14.84
N SER A 198 14.16 16.77 14.84
CA SER A 198 13.33 16.62 16.05
C SER A 198 12.81 15.19 16.26
N HIS A 199 12.74 14.38 15.20
CA HIS A 199 12.19 13.03 15.26
C HIS A 199 13.24 12.00 14.84
N ARG A 200 13.34 10.91 15.58
CA ARG A 200 14.20 9.77 15.23
C ARG A 200 13.47 8.81 14.29
N TYR A 201 14.21 7.98 13.57
CA TYR A 201 13.64 6.87 12.79
C TYR A 201 13.15 5.77 13.75
N LEU A 202 11.89 5.87 14.18
CA LEU A 202 11.25 4.98 15.15
C LEU A 202 9.89 4.53 14.63
N ASN A 203 9.52 3.30 14.99
CA ASN A 203 8.15 2.85 14.89
C ASN A 203 7.37 3.19 16.18
N PRO A 204 6.03 3.27 16.11
CA PRO A 204 5.22 3.32 14.90
C PRO A 204 5.46 4.62 14.11
N ILE A 205 5.33 4.55 12.80
CA ILE A 205 5.40 5.74 11.95
C ILE A 205 4.05 6.45 11.95
N SER A 206 4.09 7.76 11.72
CA SER A 206 2.91 8.62 11.72
C SER A 206 3.05 9.69 10.66
N ASN A 207 1.92 10.19 10.16
CA ASN A 207 1.84 11.23 9.14
C ASN A 207 2.47 10.84 7.80
N GLY A 208 2.04 11.48 6.73
CA GLY A 208 2.66 11.27 5.44
C GLY A 208 2.30 9.97 4.70
N THR A 209 3.17 9.59 3.78
CA THR A 209 3.03 8.40 2.93
C THR A 209 4.41 7.80 2.75
N VAL A 210 4.51 6.48 2.86
CA VAL A 210 5.74 5.74 2.59
C VAL A 210 5.72 5.34 1.12
N VAL A 211 6.78 5.66 0.39
CA VAL A 211 6.92 5.32 -1.02
C VAL A 211 8.18 4.51 -1.22
N LEU A 212 8.03 3.29 -1.74
CA LEU A 212 9.12 2.45 -2.20
C LEU A 212 9.25 2.58 -3.72
N ASP A 213 10.34 3.16 -4.17
CA ASP A 213 10.67 3.29 -5.57
C ASP A 213 11.74 2.27 -5.98
N VAL A 214 11.53 1.57 -7.09
CA VAL A 214 12.52 0.67 -7.70
C VAL A 214 12.73 1.10 -9.14
N HIS A 215 13.93 1.56 -9.47
CA HIS A 215 14.36 1.81 -10.84
C HIS A 215 15.11 0.60 -11.36
N SER A 216 14.56 -0.05 -12.37
CA SER A 216 15.05 -1.33 -12.87
C SER A 216 14.61 -1.58 -14.30
N ARG A 217 15.40 -2.37 -15.04
CA ARG A 217 14.95 -2.96 -16.32
C ARG A 217 13.75 -3.90 -16.16
N TYR A 218 13.51 -4.39 -14.94
CA TYR A 218 12.42 -5.29 -14.60
C TYR A 218 11.25 -4.59 -13.90
N ALA A 219 11.11 -3.26 -14.08
CA ALA A 219 10.13 -2.45 -13.35
C ALA A 219 8.68 -2.95 -13.48
N GLU A 220 8.28 -3.47 -14.64
CA GLU A 220 6.94 -4.04 -14.81
C GLU A 220 6.73 -5.31 -13.97
N GLY A 221 7.72 -6.21 -13.91
CA GLY A 221 7.66 -7.39 -13.06
C GLY A 221 7.63 -7.02 -11.56
N TRP A 222 8.41 -6.01 -11.15
CA TRP A 222 8.30 -5.45 -9.80
C TRP A 222 6.91 -4.88 -9.51
N ALA A 223 6.26 -4.28 -10.50
CA ALA A 223 4.92 -3.72 -10.34
C ALA A 223 3.86 -4.81 -10.16
N GLU A 224 3.91 -5.89 -10.93
CA GLU A 224 3.05 -7.06 -10.72
C GLU A 224 3.25 -7.65 -9.32
N TYR A 225 4.51 -7.86 -8.93
CA TYR A 225 4.85 -8.36 -7.60
C TYR A 225 4.30 -7.46 -6.48
N PHE A 226 4.42 -6.14 -6.57
CA PHE A 226 3.89 -5.24 -5.53
C PHE A 226 2.36 -5.24 -5.44
N ARG A 227 1.65 -5.41 -6.58
CA ARG A 227 0.19 -5.52 -6.58
C ARG A 227 -0.28 -6.82 -5.93
N ASP A 228 0.46 -7.90 -6.12
CA ASP A 228 0.13 -9.20 -5.51
C ASP A 228 0.45 -9.24 -4.01
N GLN A 229 1.44 -8.47 -3.55
CA GLN A 229 1.93 -8.52 -2.17
C GLN A 229 1.41 -7.39 -1.26
N SER A 230 0.68 -6.41 -1.79
CA SER A 230 0.15 -5.31 -0.99
C SER A 230 -1.05 -4.64 -1.63
N ASP A 231 -1.94 -4.07 -0.80
CA ASP A 231 -3.06 -3.25 -1.27
C ASP A 231 -2.64 -1.79 -1.53
N GLY A 232 -1.33 -1.51 -1.58
CA GLY A 232 -0.81 -0.18 -1.84
C GLY A 232 -1.00 0.27 -3.28
N GLN A 233 -0.91 1.58 -3.50
CA GLN A 233 -1.02 2.15 -4.84
C GLN A 233 0.28 1.93 -5.62
N VAL A 234 0.22 1.20 -6.73
CA VAL A 234 1.38 0.87 -7.57
C VAL A 234 1.34 1.64 -8.89
N THR A 235 2.35 2.48 -9.11
CA THR A 235 2.50 3.28 -10.33
C THR A 235 3.77 2.91 -11.08
N VAL A 236 3.64 2.60 -12.37
CA VAL A 236 4.78 2.40 -13.28
C VAL A 236 5.05 3.71 -14.02
N HIS A 237 6.29 4.18 -13.97
CA HIS A 237 6.72 5.42 -14.58
C HIS A 237 7.43 5.16 -15.92
N PRO A 238 7.32 6.06 -16.91
CA PRO A 238 7.94 5.89 -18.24
C PRO A 238 9.47 5.75 -18.23
N ASN A 239 10.13 6.16 -17.14
CA ASN A 239 11.58 6.09 -17.00
C ASN A 239 12.09 4.75 -16.45
N GLY A 240 11.25 3.71 -16.39
CA GLY A 240 11.65 2.40 -15.84
C GLY A 240 11.74 2.38 -14.31
N THR A 241 10.97 3.25 -13.65
CA THR A 241 10.79 3.23 -12.19
C THR A 241 9.38 2.74 -11.86
N VAL A 242 9.25 1.92 -10.82
CA VAL A 242 7.96 1.59 -10.20
C VAL A 242 7.91 2.17 -8.80
N SER A 243 6.77 2.70 -8.40
CA SER A 243 6.51 3.22 -7.05
C SER A 243 5.38 2.44 -6.40
N LEU A 244 5.61 1.90 -5.20
CA LEU A 244 4.57 1.43 -4.29
C LEU A 244 4.35 2.49 -3.20
N ALA A 245 3.14 3.02 -3.08
CA ALA A 245 2.77 3.99 -2.06
C ALA A 245 1.84 3.37 -1.02
N LEU A 246 2.22 3.50 0.25
CA LEU A 246 1.47 3.06 1.43
C LEU A 246 1.17 4.26 2.32
N ALA A 247 -0.10 4.47 2.65
CA ALA A 247 -0.51 5.55 3.55
C ALA A 247 -0.01 5.26 4.96
N THR A 248 0.27 6.27 5.78
CA THR A 248 0.46 6.06 7.22
C THR A 248 -0.81 6.43 7.96
N PRO A 249 -1.07 5.83 9.14
CA PRO A 249 -2.24 6.18 9.92
C PRO A 249 -2.17 7.66 10.35
N GLY A 250 -3.33 8.30 10.31
CA GLY A 250 -3.54 9.65 10.86
C GLY A 250 -3.76 9.62 12.37
N ALA A 251 -4.34 10.69 12.90
CA ALA A 251 -4.61 10.85 14.32
C ALA A 251 -5.54 9.75 14.86
N GLN A 252 -5.11 9.03 15.92
CA GLN A 252 -5.87 7.99 16.62
C GLN A 252 -5.68 8.11 18.14
N GLY A 253 -6.66 7.65 18.90
CA GLY A 253 -6.68 7.70 20.36
C GLY A 253 -7.10 9.07 20.90
N GLN A 254 -6.59 9.40 22.09
CA GLN A 254 -6.87 10.66 22.77
C GLN A 254 -6.05 11.80 22.14
N LEU A 255 -6.73 12.88 21.78
CA LEU A 255 -6.19 14.06 21.11
C LEU A 255 -6.59 15.33 21.88
N SER A 256 -5.67 16.31 21.92
CA SER A 256 -6.02 17.68 22.27
C SER A 256 -6.68 18.36 21.08
N LEU A 257 -7.67 19.21 21.33
CA LEU A 257 -8.29 20.04 20.29
C LEU A 257 -7.64 21.41 20.13
N SER A 258 -6.48 21.66 20.75
CA SER A 258 -5.80 22.97 20.69
C SER A 258 -5.59 23.51 19.28
N ASP A 259 -5.37 22.61 18.31
CA ASP A 259 -5.11 22.95 16.91
C ASP A 259 -6.41 23.00 16.07
N GLY A 260 -7.55 22.70 16.70
CA GLY A 260 -8.88 22.72 16.08
C GLY A 260 -9.04 21.75 14.91
N ARG A 261 -8.21 20.70 14.83
CA ARG A 261 -8.17 19.77 13.70
C ARG A 261 -7.90 18.33 14.15
N ILE A 262 -8.66 17.39 13.59
CA ILE A 262 -8.45 15.95 13.71
C ILE A 262 -8.28 15.40 12.29
N ALA A 263 -7.10 14.87 11.95
CA ALA A 263 -6.80 14.36 10.62
C ALA A 263 -6.59 12.85 10.66
N MET A 264 -7.62 12.09 10.32
CA MET A 264 -7.58 10.63 10.14
C MET A 264 -7.12 10.30 8.72
N ARG A 265 -6.38 9.20 8.56
CA ARG A 265 -5.82 8.80 7.27
C ARG A 265 -5.71 7.29 7.17
N GLY A 266 -5.86 6.80 5.95
CA GLY A 266 -5.85 5.38 5.67
C GLY A 266 -7.09 4.68 6.19
N LEU A 267 -8.24 5.36 6.23
CA LEU A 267 -9.51 4.73 6.60
C LEU A 267 -9.80 3.57 5.62
N SER A 268 -10.35 2.47 6.12
CA SER A 268 -10.88 1.42 5.26
C SER A 268 -12.12 1.92 4.52
N ASN A 269 -12.50 1.25 3.42
CA ASN A 269 -13.74 1.55 2.71
C ASN A 269 -14.95 1.31 3.62
N GLY A 270 -16.04 2.06 3.40
CA GLY A 270 -17.27 1.91 4.17
C GLY A 270 -17.22 2.60 5.54
N HIS A 271 -17.98 2.06 6.49
CA HIS A 271 -18.22 2.65 7.82
C HIS A 271 -17.03 2.47 8.76
N ALA A 272 -15.85 2.98 8.38
CA ALA A 272 -14.59 2.77 9.08
C ALA A 272 -14.48 3.49 10.43
N LEU A 273 -15.24 4.57 10.65
CA LEU A 273 -15.20 5.34 11.89
C LEU A 273 -15.81 4.55 13.05
N THR A 274 -15.00 4.12 14.02
CA THR A 274 -15.52 3.32 15.15
C THR A 274 -15.84 4.16 16.37
N ASP A 275 -15.02 5.17 16.64
CA ASP A 275 -15.18 6.05 17.79
C ASP A 275 -14.88 7.51 17.37
N LEU A 276 -15.81 8.41 17.68
CA LEU A 276 -15.67 9.85 17.57
C LEU A 276 -16.37 10.48 18.77
N ASN A 277 -15.61 10.69 19.84
CA ASN A 277 -16.05 11.36 21.05
C ASN A 277 -15.29 12.68 21.21
N THR A 278 -15.99 13.76 21.50
CA THR A 278 -15.39 15.06 21.79
C THR A 278 -15.93 15.63 23.09
N THR A 279 -15.02 16.07 23.96
CA THR A 279 -15.33 16.83 25.16
C THR A 279 -15.00 18.29 24.92
N VAL A 280 -16.02 19.15 24.94
CA VAL A 280 -15.87 20.59 24.70
C VAL A 280 -15.96 21.31 26.04
N ALA A 281 -14.89 22.02 26.40
CA ALA A 281 -14.80 22.79 27.64
C ALA A 281 -15.18 24.26 27.39
N PRO A 282 -15.77 24.94 28.39
CA PRO A 282 -16.12 26.35 28.26
C PRO A 282 -14.83 27.18 28.27
N GLY A 283 -14.90 28.32 27.60
CA GLY A 283 -13.86 29.33 27.58
C GLY A 283 -13.83 30.10 28.90
N LYS A 284 -14.10 31.41 28.82
CA LYS A 284 -14.07 32.27 30.00
C LYS A 284 -15.32 32.05 30.85
N ARG A 285 -15.15 32.03 32.19
CA ARG A 285 -16.21 32.08 33.23
C ARG A 285 -16.89 30.74 33.61
N GLU A 286 -16.27 29.59 33.33
CA GLU A 286 -16.79 28.26 33.76
C GLU A 286 -18.25 28.02 33.36
N ARG A 287 -18.66 28.54 32.19
CA ARG A 287 -20.01 28.41 31.62
C ARG A 287 -19.99 28.62 30.11
N PHE A 288 -20.97 28.06 29.40
CA PHE A 288 -21.27 28.44 28.02
C PHE A 288 -22.26 29.62 28.04
N ALA A 289 -21.82 30.81 27.64
CA ALA A 289 -22.68 32.00 27.61
C ALA A 289 -23.72 31.95 26.49
N SER A 290 -23.27 31.51 25.32
CA SER A 290 -24.08 31.02 24.20
C SER A 290 -23.20 30.00 23.48
N LEU A 291 -23.60 28.73 23.40
CA LEU A 291 -22.81 27.73 22.70
C LEU A 291 -23.20 27.67 21.22
N LYS A 292 -22.21 27.82 20.35
CA LYS A 292 -22.34 27.73 18.91
C LYS A 292 -21.11 27.05 18.34
N TRP A 293 -21.04 25.74 18.49
CA TRP A 293 -19.85 24.96 18.18
C TRP A 293 -20.15 23.78 17.26
N SER A 294 -19.22 23.42 16.38
CA SER A 294 -19.33 22.25 15.53
C SER A 294 -17.99 21.58 15.21
N LEU A 295 -18.08 20.30 14.82
CA LEU A 295 -17.06 19.59 14.04
C LEU A 295 -17.53 19.51 12.60
N TYR A 296 -16.70 19.91 11.65
CA TYR A 296 -17.03 19.82 10.23
C TYR A 296 -15.88 19.24 9.42
N ALA A 297 -16.21 18.54 8.35
CA ALA A 297 -15.31 18.09 7.30
C ALA A 297 -15.83 18.56 5.94
N GLN A 298 -14.92 18.74 4.99
CA GLN A 298 -15.23 19.13 3.63
C GLN A 298 -14.28 18.41 2.66
N SER A 299 -14.84 17.79 1.62
CA SER A 299 -14.10 17.18 0.52
C SER A 299 -14.78 17.53 -0.80
N GLY A 300 -14.08 18.28 -1.66
CA GLY A 300 -14.70 18.79 -2.89
C GLY A 300 -15.94 19.64 -2.60
N SER A 301 -17.10 19.21 -3.12
CA SER A 301 -18.40 19.84 -2.87
C SER A 301 -19.16 19.23 -1.69
N GLU A 302 -18.64 18.16 -1.10
CA GLU A 302 -19.27 17.48 0.02
C GLU A 302 -18.89 18.12 1.35
N GLU A 303 -19.87 18.24 2.24
CA GLU A 303 -19.72 18.80 3.58
C GLU A 303 -20.39 17.86 4.58
N PHE A 304 -19.73 17.59 5.70
CA PHE A 304 -20.26 16.82 6.83
C PHE A 304 -20.05 17.65 8.09
N GLU A 305 -21.10 17.86 8.89
CA GLU A 305 -21.01 18.68 10.09
C GLU A 305 -21.84 18.12 11.25
N ILE A 306 -21.26 18.10 12.45
CA ILE A 306 -21.95 17.79 13.70
C ILE A 306 -21.90 19.04 14.57
N ALA A 307 -23.05 19.64 14.83
CA ALA A 307 -23.15 20.94 15.48
C ALA A 307 -23.99 20.90 16.75
N VAL A 308 -23.64 21.76 17.69
CA VAL A 308 -24.40 22.05 18.92
C VAL A 308 -24.63 23.55 19.03
N PRO A 309 -25.70 24.06 18.43
CA PRO A 309 -26.05 25.46 18.50
C PRO A 309 -27.20 25.69 19.49
N THR A 310 -26.86 26.28 20.62
CA THR A 310 -27.87 26.80 21.54
C THR A 310 -28.46 28.09 20.97
N GLN A 311 -29.74 28.06 20.59
CA GLN A 311 -30.51 29.27 20.26
C GLN A 311 -31.19 29.80 21.55
N GLY A 312 -31.27 31.12 21.72
CA GLY A 312 -32.15 31.70 22.74
C GLY A 312 -31.60 31.95 24.16
N GLY A 313 -30.31 32.25 24.33
CA GLY A 313 -29.82 33.04 25.47
C GLY A 313 -29.75 32.37 26.86
N GLY A 314 -29.94 31.05 26.95
CA GLY A 314 -29.71 30.31 28.20
C GLY A 314 -28.22 30.05 28.44
N GLN A 315 -27.69 30.49 29.58
CA GLN A 315 -26.33 30.11 29.99
C GLN A 315 -26.34 28.65 30.46
N VAL A 316 -25.45 27.83 29.91
CA VAL A 316 -25.19 26.49 30.45
C VAL A 316 -24.10 26.64 31.50
N LYS A 317 -24.42 26.29 32.75
CA LYS A 317 -23.54 26.40 33.93
C LYS A 317 -23.75 25.19 34.83
N CYS A 318 -22.88 25.01 35.80
CA CYS A 318 -23.08 24.03 36.86
C CYS A 318 -23.64 24.71 38.11
N ASP A 319 -24.76 24.20 38.60
CA ASP A 319 -25.39 24.60 39.85
C ASP A 319 -25.40 23.36 40.77
N ASP A 320 -24.76 23.47 41.95
CA ASP A 320 -24.65 22.39 42.94
C ASP A 320 -24.16 21.04 42.36
N GLY A 321 -23.21 21.09 41.42
CA GLY A 321 -22.62 19.92 40.78
C GLY A 321 -23.44 19.30 39.64
N SER A 322 -24.60 19.89 39.30
CA SER A 322 -25.43 19.47 38.16
C SER A 322 -25.50 20.55 37.09
N PRO A 323 -25.57 20.19 35.79
CA PRO A 323 -25.66 21.19 34.74
C PRO A 323 -27.06 21.79 34.70
N SER A 324 -27.16 23.09 34.42
CA SER A 324 -28.44 23.80 34.24
C SER A 324 -29.26 23.25 33.05
N GLN A 325 -28.58 22.57 32.13
CA GLN A 325 -29.16 21.79 31.05
C GLN A 325 -28.37 20.49 30.92
N SER A 326 -29.00 19.33 31.17
CA SER A 326 -28.34 18.02 31.08
C SER A 326 -28.07 17.57 29.65
N THR A 327 -28.76 18.17 28.68
CA THR A 327 -28.60 17.90 27.25
C THR A 327 -28.74 19.19 26.45
N LEU A 328 -28.03 19.27 25.32
CA LEU A 328 -28.15 20.36 24.36
C LEU A 328 -28.64 19.85 23.01
N PRO A 329 -29.53 20.60 22.34
CA PRO A 329 -29.91 20.33 20.96
C PRO A 329 -28.69 20.25 20.06
N ALA A 330 -28.67 19.22 19.23
CA ALA A 330 -27.59 18.92 18.33
C ALA A 330 -28.12 18.52 16.97
N TRP A 331 -27.28 18.65 15.97
CA TRP A 331 -27.63 18.28 14.63
C TRP A 331 -26.45 17.66 13.88
N ILE A 332 -26.78 16.71 13.01
CA ILE A 332 -25.84 16.08 12.07
C ILE A 332 -26.30 16.47 10.66
N TYR A 333 -25.38 17.01 9.87
CA TYR A 333 -25.62 17.46 8.51
C TYR A 333 -24.69 16.79 7.54
N TYR A 334 -25.21 16.57 6.34
CA TYR A 334 -24.42 16.28 5.17
C TYR A 334 -24.95 17.08 3.98
N SER A 335 -24.04 17.45 3.09
CA SER A 335 -24.35 18.04 1.79
C SER A 335 -23.46 17.43 0.74
N ASN A 336 -24.03 17.14 -0.43
CA ASN A 336 -23.26 16.79 -1.63
C ASN A 336 -22.94 18.01 -2.51
N GLY A 337 -23.22 19.23 -2.01
CA GLY A 337 -23.08 20.50 -2.70
C GLY A 337 -24.33 20.95 -3.47
N ARG A 338 -25.41 20.15 -3.46
CA ARG A 338 -26.71 20.51 -4.06
C ARG A 338 -27.85 20.36 -3.07
N THR A 339 -27.90 19.22 -2.40
CA THR A 339 -28.95 18.86 -1.45
C THR A 339 -28.36 18.69 -0.07
N TYR A 340 -29.11 19.11 0.94
CA TYR A 340 -28.75 18.95 2.33
C TYR A 340 -29.59 17.85 2.98
N GLU A 341 -28.94 17.09 3.84
CA GLU A 341 -29.57 16.11 4.72
C GLU A 341 -29.32 16.55 6.16
N SER A 342 -30.34 16.43 7.00
CA SER A 342 -30.29 16.95 8.37
C SER A 342 -30.96 15.99 9.33
N TRP A 343 -30.32 15.83 10.48
CA TRP A 343 -30.80 15.02 11.57
C TRP A 343 -30.71 15.81 12.87
N SER A 344 -31.77 15.80 13.66
CA SER A 344 -31.85 16.51 14.95
C SER A 344 -31.88 15.57 16.13
N GLY A 345 -31.19 15.94 17.20
CA GLY A 345 -31.04 15.13 18.38
C GLY A 345 -30.46 15.93 19.53
N ASN A 346 -29.81 15.24 20.47
CA ASN A 346 -29.23 15.88 21.64
C ASN A 346 -27.91 15.23 22.07
N PHE A 347 -26.98 16.05 22.54
CA PHE A 347 -25.76 15.61 23.24
C PHE A 347 -25.81 15.95 24.72
N SER A 348 -25.03 15.22 25.53
CA SER A 348 -25.05 15.34 26.98
C SER A 348 -24.13 16.47 27.46
N VAL A 349 -24.48 17.07 28.59
CA VAL A 349 -23.60 17.98 29.33
C VAL A 349 -23.38 17.39 30.72
N GLN A 350 -22.15 17.46 31.20
CA GLN A 350 -21.77 17.06 32.55
C GLN A 350 -21.07 18.20 33.27
N CYS A 351 -20.94 18.09 34.60
CA CYS A 351 -20.16 19.02 35.40
C CYS A 351 -18.83 18.41 35.80
N VAL A 352 -17.73 18.98 35.31
CA VAL A 352 -16.37 18.56 35.66
C VAL A 352 -15.70 19.72 36.39
N SER A 353 -15.32 19.50 37.65
CA SER A 353 -14.67 20.50 38.49
C SER A 353 -15.43 21.83 38.58
N GLY A 354 -16.77 21.78 38.58
CA GLY A 354 -17.63 22.97 38.67
C GLY A 354 -17.91 23.69 37.35
N ALA A 355 -17.32 23.24 36.23
CA ALA A 355 -17.58 23.77 34.90
C ALA A 355 -18.41 22.79 34.05
N PRO A 356 -19.36 23.26 33.22
CA PRO A 356 -20.11 22.40 32.31
C PRO A 356 -19.21 21.96 31.16
N VAL A 357 -19.18 20.67 30.85
CA VAL A 357 -18.47 20.08 29.72
C VAL A 357 -19.50 19.44 28.81
N LEU A 358 -19.50 19.80 27.53
CA LEU A 358 -20.31 19.16 26.51
C LEU A 358 -19.62 17.86 26.06
N GLU A 359 -20.34 16.75 26.11
CA GLU A 359 -19.90 15.43 25.67
C GLU A 359 -20.62 15.03 24.38
N MET A 360 -19.88 15.05 23.28
CA MET A 360 -20.34 14.68 21.95
C MET A 360 -19.74 13.35 21.54
N ASP A 361 -20.37 12.26 21.94
CA ASP A 361 -20.11 10.93 21.39
C ASP A 361 -20.99 10.73 20.15
N ALA A 362 -20.45 11.11 18.99
CA ALA A 362 -21.13 10.96 17.71
C ALA A 362 -21.34 9.48 17.35
N THR A 363 -20.47 8.61 17.86
CA THR A 363 -20.49 7.15 17.66
C THR A 363 -21.28 6.39 18.73
N ALA A 364 -22.06 7.08 19.56
CA ALA A 364 -23.03 6.48 20.46
C ALA A 364 -24.32 6.05 19.73
N ASN A 365 -25.18 5.28 20.40
CA ASN A 365 -26.51 4.93 19.89
C ASN A 365 -27.58 5.96 20.34
N ARG A 366 -27.34 7.24 20.08
CA ARG A 366 -28.33 8.30 20.39
C ARG A 366 -29.34 8.40 19.26
N SER A 367 -30.62 8.55 19.58
CA SER A 367 -31.66 8.73 18.57
C SER A 367 -31.58 10.14 17.97
N PHE A 368 -31.48 10.20 16.64
CA PHE A 368 -31.55 11.41 15.84
C PHE A 368 -32.69 11.27 14.83
N GLU A 369 -33.47 12.32 14.66
CA GLU A 369 -34.67 12.39 13.83
C GLU A 369 -34.39 13.17 12.54
N TYR A 370 -34.78 12.65 11.39
CA TYR A 370 -34.60 13.30 10.09
C TYR A 370 -35.48 14.55 9.99
N ALA A 371 -34.88 15.66 9.54
CA ALA A 371 -35.50 16.96 9.42
C ALA A 371 -35.30 17.55 8.01
N SER A 372 -36.37 17.63 7.25
CA SER A 372 -36.46 18.13 5.87
C SER A 372 -36.65 19.64 5.76
N ASP A 373 -37.00 20.33 6.86
CA ASP A 373 -37.01 21.80 6.95
C ASP A 373 -36.55 22.25 8.35
N PRO A 374 -35.25 22.10 8.66
CA PRO A 374 -34.78 22.45 9.97
C PRO A 374 -34.77 23.99 10.09
N THR A 375 -35.50 24.53 11.08
CA THR A 375 -35.61 25.98 11.31
C THR A 375 -34.31 26.59 11.85
N LEU A 376 -33.32 26.81 11.00
CA LEU A 376 -31.94 27.06 11.44
C LEU A 376 -31.32 28.33 10.93
N ASN A 377 -31.17 29.29 11.84
CA ASN A 377 -30.34 30.48 11.64
C ASN A 377 -28.84 30.22 11.87
N TYR A 378 -28.41 28.96 12.01
CA TYR A 378 -27.02 28.60 12.33
C TYR A 378 -26.19 28.25 11.09
N PHE A 379 -26.80 27.60 10.10
CA PHE A 379 -26.12 27.19 8.87
C PHE A 379 -26.45 28.13 7.75
N SER A 380 -25.43 28.53 6.98
CA SER A 380 -25.62 29.19 5.71
C SER A 380 -25.72 28.12 4.63
N THR A 381 -26.93 27.61 4.37
CA THR A 381 -27.15 26.66 3.28
C THR A 381 -27.39 27.40 1.96
N THR A 382 -26.82 26.89 0.87
CA THR A 382 -27.00 27.45 -0.49
C THR A 382 -27.96 26.61 -1.34
N GLY A 383 -28.33 25.42 -0.85
CA GLY A 383 -29.22 24.46 -1.50
C GLY A 383 -30.47 24.16 -0.68
N SER A 384 -31.30 23.24 -1.18
CA SER A 384 -32.52 22.78 -0.51
C SER A 384 -32.23 21.55 0.36
N PHE A 385 -32.97 21.42 1.46
CA PHE A 385 -33.03 20.18 2.22
C PHE A 385 -33.82 19.13 1.44
N ALA A 386 -33.33 17.89 1.47
CA ALA A 386 -34.02 16.76 0.87
C ALA A 386 -35.27 16.40 1.70
N GLY A 387 -36.35 16.05 1.02
CA GLY A 387 -37.58 15.57 1.67
C GLY A 387 -37.46 14.14 2.15
N ASP A 388 -36.75 13.32 1.38
CA ASP A 388 -36.43 11.92 1.67
C ASP A 388 -34.96 11.66 1.30
N VAL A 389 -34.31 10.74 2.02
CA VAL A 389 -32.97 10.24 1.70
C VAL A 389 -32.97 8.72 1.68
N THR A 390 -32.27 8.12 0.71
CA THR A 390 -32.00 6.68 0.71
C THR A 390 -30.52 6.43 0.93
N PHE A 391 -30.20 5.61 1.93
CA PHE A 391 -28.83 5.17 2.17
C PHE A 391 -28.57 3.87 1.41
N ASP A 392 -27.78 3.96 0.35
CA ASP A 392 -27.42 2.86 -0.55
C ASP A 392 -25.97 2.93 -1.08
N ALA A 393 -25.16 3.83 -0.51
CA ALA A 393 -23.80 4.09 -0.96
C ALA A 393 -22.81 3.01 -0.51
N HIS A 394 -23.11 2.30 0.58
CA HIS A 394 -22.25 1.28 1.17
C HIS A 394 -23.04 0.01 1.51
N ASP A 395 -22.39 -1.15 1.47
CA ASP A 395 -23.01 -2.44 1.81
C ASP A 395 -23.66 -2.46 3.20
N ALA A 396 -23.12 -1.67 4.14
CA ALA A 396 -23.63 -1.54 5.50
C ALA A 396 -24.96 -0.75 5.60
N ASP A 397 -25.38 -0.05 4.53
CA ASP A 397 -26.54 0.83 4.55
C ASP A 397 -27.88 0.08 4.51
N GLY A 398 -27.88 -1.13 3.95
CA GLY A 398 -29.07 -1.98 3.87
C GLY A 398 -30.20 -1.42 2.99
N THR A 399 -29.95 -0.34 2.24
CA THR A 399 -30.91 0.28 1.29
C THR A 399 -32.18 0.79 1.97
N THR A 400 -32.02 1.65 2.99
CA THR A 400 -33.15 2.20 3.77
C THR A 400 -33.45 3.64 3.34
N THR A 401 -34.73 3.95 3.11
CA THR A 401 -35.21 5.32 2.88
C THR A 401 -35.73 5.93 4.17
N PHE A 402 -35.35 7.17 4.45
CA PHE A 402 -35.77 7.97 5.61
C PHE A 402 -36.48 9.24 5.13
N SER A 403 -37.56 9.57 5.81
CA SER A 403 -38.41 10.74 5.59
C SER A 403 -38.51 11.56 6.89
N GLU A 404 -39.16 12.74 6.83
CA GLU A 404 -39.41 13.59 8.00
C GLU A 404 -39.93 12.79 9.20
N GLY A 405 -39.26 12.92 10.35
CA GLY A 405 -39.67 12.25 11.59
C GLY A 405 -39.12 10.84 11.78
N ASP A 406 -38.51 10.23 10.75
CA ASP A 406 -37.85 8.94 10.90
C ASP A 406 -36.57 9.08 11.73
N THR A 407 -36.23 8.05 12.50
CA THR A 407 -35.09 8.09 13.41
C THR A 407 -33.99 7.11 13.02
N ASN A 408 -32.74 7.50 13.26
CA ASN A 408 -31.59 6.62 13.21
C ASN A 408 -30.60 6.91 14.36
N ALA A 409 -29.67 5.99 14.60
CA ALA A 409 -28.64 6.15 15.62
C ALA A 409 -27.54 7.10 15.14
N SER A 410 -27.08 8.00 16.02
CA SER A 410 -25.97 8.92 15.71
C SER A 410 -24.72 8.17 15.22
N ARG A 411 -24.44 6.98 15.78
CA ARG A 411 -23.36 6.09 15.32
C ARG A 411 -23.45 5.81 13.83
N PHE A 412 -24.62 5.38 13.37
CA PHE A 412 -24.81 5.02 11.98
C PHE A 412 -24.63 6.26 11.09
N LEU A 413 -25.26 7.39 11.47
CA LEU A 413 -25.17 8.64 10.71
C LEU A 413 -23.73 9.17 10.62
N ALA A 414 -23.01 9.19 11.74
CA ALA A 414 -21.62 9.64 11.79
C ALA A 414 -20.72 8.73 10.96
N GLN A 415 -20.95 7.41 10.97
CA GLN A 415 -20.22 6.44 10.15
C GLN A 415 -20.50 6.60 8.66
N HIS A 416 -21.77 6.74 8.29
CA HIS A 416 -22.21 6.86 6.91
C HIS A 416 -21.67 8.14 6.26
N TYR A 417 -21.89 9.30 6.89
CA TYR A 417 -21.42 10.57 6.33
C TYR A 417 -19.91 10.76 6.41
N ALA A 418 -19.26 10.18 7.41
CA ALA A 418 -17.79 10.10 7.42
C ALA A 418 -17.27 9.27 6.24
N ALA A 419 -17.93 8.16 5.90
CA ALA A 419 -17.53 7.30 4.79
C ALA A 419 -17.69 7.99 3.43
N LEU A 420 -18.80 8.69 3.20
CA LEU A 420 -19.03 9.48 1.98
C LEU A 420 -17.93 10.51 1.75
N ILE A 421 -17.60 11.30 2.78
CA ILE A 421 -16.62 12.38 2.64
C ILE A 421 -15.16 11.90 2.62
N SER A 422 -14.90 10.64 2.96
CA SER A 422 -13.57 10.06 3.06
C SER A 422 -13.29 8.98 2.01
N ASP A 423 -13.84 9.12 0.80
CA ASP A 423 -13.65 8.16 -0.31
C ASP A 423 -12.16 7.90 -0.62
N ASP A 424 -11.31 8.91 -0.38
CA ASP A 424 -9.87 8.86 -0.63
C ASP A 424 -9.09 8.23 0.53
N GLY A 425 -9.81 7.71 1.54
CA GLY A 425 -9.27 7.16 2.76
C GLY A 425 -8.78 8.23 3.74
N THR A 426 -9.16 9.50 3.59
CA THR A 426 -8.80 10.58 4.51
C THR A 426 -10.02 11.32 5.04
N LEU A 427 -10.02 11.60 6.35
CA LEU A 427 -11.08 12.37 6.99
C LEU A 427 -10.43 13.46 7.85
N THR A 428 -10.63 14.71 7.49
CA THR A 428 -10.18 15.86 8.28
C THR A 428 -11.37 16.58 8.88
N LEU A 429 -11.56 16.42 10.20
CA LEU A 429 -12.50 17.22 10.98
C LEU A 429 -11.81 18.50 11.46
N ARG A 430 -12.55 19.60 11.44
CA ARG A 430 -12.15 20.91 11.95
C ARG A 430 -13.20 21.40 12.93
N THR A 431 -12.76 22.13 13.95
CA THR A 431 -13.67 22.75 14.91
C THR A 431 -14.07 24.14 14.44
N TYR A 432 -15.32 24.52 14.64
CA TYR A 432 -15.80 25.89 14.44
C TYR A 432 -16.51 26.39 15.69
N ASP A 433 -16.06 27.51 16.26
CA ASP A 433 -16.72 28.18 17.40
C ASP A 433 -17.15 29.59 16.98
N GLN A 434 -18.44 29.76 16.67
CA GLN A 434 -19.00 31.08 16.34
C GLN A 434 -19.26 31.93 17.60
N SER A 435 -19.30 31.31 18.77
CA SER A 435 -19.64 32.00 20.02
C SER A 435 -18.44 32.61 20.75
N GLY A 436 -17.24 32.07 20.52
CA GLY A 436 -16.08 32.38 21.36
C GLY A 436 -16.23 31.91 22.81
N SER A 437 -17.17 31.00 23.08
CA SER A 437 -17.48 30.49 24.42
C SER A 437 -16.77 29.18 24.74
N VAL A 438 -15.90 28.66 23.86
CA VAL A 438 -15.19 27.39 24.02
C VAL A 438 -13.69 27.60 24.27
N SER A 439 -13.09 26.74 25.10
CA SER A 439 -11.63 26.62 25.20
C SER A 439 -11.15 25.37 24.47
N LEU A 440 -10.61 25.53 23.26
CA LEU A 440 -10.05 24.39 22.50
C LEU A 440 -8.83 23.74 23.18
N ARG A 441 -8.07 24.51 23.98
CA ARG A 441 -6.93 23.98 24.74
C ARG A 441 -7.32 23.06 25.88
N GLU A 442 -8.49 23.32 26.48
CA GLU A 442 -9.07 22.48 27.55
C GLU A 442 -10.05 21.44 26.98
N SER A 443 -10.23 21.42 25.66
CA SER A 443 -11.10 20.47 24.96
C SER A 443 -10.28 19.31 24.39
N SER A 444 -10.92 18.15 24.24
CA SER A 444 -10.25 16.94 23.80
C SER A 444 -11.16 16.10 22.92
N ALA A 445 -10.56 15.22 22.13
CA ALA A 445 -11.29 14.23 21.35
C ALA A 445 -10.67 12.85 21.54
N TYR A 446 -11.49 11.82 21.43
CA TYR A 446 -11.05 10.44 21.27
C TYR A 446 -11.55 9.94 19.93
N VAL A 447 -10.63 9.45 19.09
CA VAL A 447 -10.97 8.95 17.76
C VAL A 447 -10.35 7.58 17.52
N ARG A 448 -11.14 6.67 16.94
CA ARG A 448 -10.67 5.36 16.48
C ARG A 448 -11.39 5.02 15.17
N TYR A 449 -10.67 4.38 14.27
CA TYR A 449 -11.19 3.95 12.99
C TYR A 449 -10.45 2.70 12.52
N GLU A 450 -11.11 1.95 11.65
CA GLU A 450 -10.52 0.85 10.91
C GLU A 450 -9.70 1.40 9.75
N THR A 451 -8.51 0.84 9.60
CA THR A 451 -7.56 1.24 8.55
C THR A 451 -7.60 0.25 7.40
N GLY A 452 -7.49 0.74 6.17
CA GLY A 452 -7.40 -0.08 4.98
C GLY A 452 -6.11 -0.91 4.89
N GLY A 453 -6.10 -1.87 3.98
CA GLY A 453 -4.93 -2.73 3.70
C GLY A 453 -3.76 -2.00 3.03
N ASN A 454 -3.90 -0.71 2.70
CA ASN A 454 -2.85 0.12 2.11
C ASN A 454 -2.07 0.93 3.17
N VAL A 455 -2.30 0.69 4.46
CA VAL A 455 -1.72 1.46 5.57
C VAL A 455 -0.46 0.81 6.14
N VAL A 456 0.61 1.57 6.33
CA VAL A 456 1.84 1.13 7.00
C VAL A 456 2.05 1.89 8.30
N THR A 457 2.18 1.13 9.37
CA THR A 457 2.39 1.60 10.75
C THR A 457 3.79 1.24 11.24
N TYR A 458 4.38 0.16 10.72
CA TYR A 458 5.72 -0.30 11.10
C TYR A 458 6.59 -0.51 9.87
N ILE A 459 7.85 -0.06 9.92
CA ILE A 459 8.85 -0.35 8.89
C ILE A 459 10.02 -1.08 9.53
N HIS A 460 10.49 -2.14 8.87
CA HIS A 460 11.74 -2.83 9.13
C HIS A 460 12.55 -2.86 7.84
N ALA A 461 13.47 -1.92 7.66
CA ALA A 461 14.31 -1.81 6.48
C ALA A 461 15.78 -2.05 6.85
N THR A 462 16.43 -2.99 6.17
CA THR A 462 17.86 -3.28 6.32
C THR A 462 18.56 -3.23 4.98
N ARG A 463 19.84 -2.85 5.00
CA ARG A 463 20.74 -2.93 3.85
C ARG A 463 21.67 -4.12 4.03
N ASN A 464 21.71 -4.97 3.02
CA ASN A 464 22.61 -6.11 2.90
C ASN A 464 23.33 -6.02 1.55
N GLU A 465 24.64 -6.21 1.56
CA GLU A 465 25.48 -6.12 0.36
C GLU A 465 26.32 -7.37 0.21
N VAL A 466 26.35 -7.90 -1.00
CA VAL A 466 27.17 -9.04 -1.38
C VAL A 466 28.09 -8.69 -2.54
N ARG A 467 29.27 -9.29 -2.52
CA ARG A 467 30.19 -9.36 -3.65
C ARG A 467 29.96 -10.67 -4.37
N VAL A 468 29.94 -10.63 -5.70
CA VAL A 468 29.82 -11.81 -6.55
C VAL A 468 31.05 -11.90 -7.46
N ARG A 469 31.70 -13.06 -7.50
CA ARG A 469 32.83 -13.32 -8.40
C ARG A 469 32.52 -14.50 -9.31
N LEU A 470 32.74 -14.29 -10.60
CA LEU A 470 32.61 -15.30 -11.65
C LEU A 470 33.97 -15.96 -11.92
N ALA A 471 34.01 -17.29 -11.91
CA ALA A 471 35.21 -18.10 -12.18
C ALA A 471 34.96 -19.24 -13.17
#